data_AF-A0A0C2X0R1-F1
#
_entry.id   AF-A0A0C2X0R1-F1
#
_cell.length_a   1.000
_cell.length_b   1.000
_cell.length_c   1.000
_cell.angle_alpha   90.00
_cell.angle_beta   90.00
_cell.angle_gamma   90.00
#
_symmetry.space_group_name_H-M   'P 1'
#
loop_
_entity.id
_entity.type
_entity.pdbx_description
1 polymer ?
#
loop_
_entity_poly.entity_id
_entity_poly.type
_entity_poly.pdbx_seq_one_letter_code
_entity_poly.pdbx_strand_id
1 'polypeptide(L)'
;MSVATSNKYEACSTCKTQRSLEWYTCSICRIWHLCFRCANTFGREMHMAEFGLDHRMVFTRMSRSCNICRDNICGDFLRCKGCPDVFDMCSKCAITTRALKQHTGKHGSSHNFSTVQWDTSTPLKKPVIIDAPNTDAFLNWKCDSCQSNLRGKALVCLECSSAPRASHDFCYRCSDRGAAIQHARRVYHTYMWCNLRFEGENAPQGVTRLVPETEAEELPPAYADLD
;
A
#
# COMPACT_ATOMS: atom_id res chain seq x y z
N MET A 1 11.48 -8.46 5.66
CA MET A 1 11.92 -9.45 4.67
C MET A 1 12.28 -8.73 3.38
N SER A 2 13.41 -9.05 2.75
CA SER A 2 13.74 -8.53 1.41
C SER A 2 12.89 -9.23 0.36
N VAL A 3 12.17 -8.49 -0.48
CA VAL A 3 11.40 -9.02 -1.61
C VAL A 3 12.29 -8.99 -2.85
N ALA A 4 12.45 -10.12 -3.52
CA ALA A 4 13.16 -10.18 -4.81
C ALA A 4 12.24 -9.71 -5.94
N THR A 5 12.81 -9.06 -6.97
CA THR A 5 12.06 -8.60 -8.15
C THR A 5 12.60 -9.26 -9.43
N SER A 6 11.72 -9.63 -10.36
CA SER A 6 12.05 -10.17 -11.68
C SER A 6 11.32 -9.41 -12.77
N ASN A 7 11.93 -9.21 -13.94
CA ASN A 7 11.27 -8.59 -15.10
C ASN A 7 10.58 -9.61 -16.02
N LYS A 8 10.65 -10.90 -15.70
CA LYS A 8 10.05 -11.99 -16.49
C LYS A 8 8.93 -12.67 -15.72
N TYR A 9 7.91 -13.11 -16.46
CA TYR A 9 6.94 -14.06 -15.92
C TYR A 9 7.59 -15.42 -15.85
N GLU A 10 7.47 -16.06 -14.71
CA GLU A 10 7.93 -17.44 -14.52
C GLU A 10 6.74 -18.40 -14.41
N ALA A 11 6.89 -19.58 -14.98
CA ALA A 11 5.92 -20.65 -14.84
C ALA A 11 6.16 -21.38 -13.52
N CYS A 12 5.10 -21.80 -12.83
CA CYS A 12 5.27 -22.64 -11.67
C CYS A 12 5.91 -23.99 -12.06
N SER A 13 7.03 -24.35 -11.44
CA SER A 13 7.75 -25.60 -11.68
C SER A 13 6.89 -26.83 -11.37
N THR A 14 5.93 -26.73 -10.45
CA THR A 14 5.00 -27.82 -10.07
C THR A 14 3.76 -27.87 -10.98
N CYS A 15 2.86 -26.88 -10.88
CA CYS A 15 1.58 -26.93 -11.58
C CYS A 15 1.62 -26.38 -13.02
N LYS A 16 2.78 -25.91 -13.49
CA LYS A 16 3.01 -25.33 -14.82
C LYS A 16 2.13 -24.13 -15.17
N THR A 17 1.40 -23.57 -14.21
CA THR A 17 0.62 -22.33 -14.42
C THR A 17 1.58 -21.21 -14.78
N GLN A 18 1.43 -20.69 -16.00
CA GLN A 18 2.18 -19.55 -16.52
C GLN A 18 1.45 -18.28 -16.09
N ARG A 19 2.19 -17.26 -15.62
CA ARG A 19 1.70 -15.91 -15.24
C ARG A 19 1.19 -15.75 -13.82
N SER A 20 2.05 -15.99 -12.83
CA SER A 20 1.86 -15.36 -11.52
C SER A 20 2.58 -14.01 -11.47
N LEU A 21 1.96 -12.99 -10.87
CA LEU A 21 2.66 -11.74 -10.53
C LEU A 21 3.58 -11.92 -9.33
N GLU A 22 3.35 -12.99 -8.58
CA GLU A 22 3.96 -13.27 -7.29
C GLU A 22 4.24 -14.76 -7.17
N TRP A 23 5.46 -15.12 -6.82
CA TRP A 23 5.89 -16.50 -6.72
C TRP A 23 7.02 -16.63 -5.71
N TYR A 24 7.36 -17.86 -5.37
CA TYR A 24 8.56 -18.14 -4.60
C TYR A 24 9.63 -18.66 -5.55
N THR A 25 10.86 -18.16 -5.43
CA THR A 25 12.02 -18.61 -6.21
C THR A 25 13.07 -19.14 -5.27
N CYS A 26 13.66 -20.29 -5.58
CA CYS A 26 14.79 -20.82 -4.81
C CYS A 26 16.01 -19.89 -4.97
N SER A 27 16.63 -19.48 -3.87
CA SER A 27 17.78 -18.56 -3.90
C SER A 27 19.02 -19.14 -4.59
N ILE A 28 19.16 -20.47 -4.62
CA ILE A 28 20.29 -21.17 -5.23
C ILE A 28 19.95 -21.61 -6.65
N CYS A 29 18.86 -22.38 -6.86
CA CYS A 29 18.53 -22.90 -8.19
C CYS A 29 18.19 -21.79 -9.20
N ARG A 30 17.51 -20.72 -8.76
CA ARG A 30 16.99 -19.60 -9.58
C ARG A 30 16.05 -19.95 -10.73
N ILE A 31 15.91 -21.22 -11.10
CA ILE A 31 14.99 -21.75 -12.13
C ILE A 31 13.78 -22.46 -11.52
N TRP A 32 13.79 -22.67 -10.20
CA TRP A 32 12.70 -23.32 -9.49
C TRP A 32 11.76 -22.27 -8.91
N HIS A 33 10.55 -22.21 -9.45
CA HIS A 33 9.54 -21.22 -9.13
C HIS A 33 8.25 -21.89 -8.66
N LEU A 34 7.67 -21.43 -7.55
CA LEU A 34 6.39 -21.94 -7.05
C LEU A 34 5.36 -20.81 -7.03
N CYS A 35 4.19 -21.05 -7.63
CA CYS A 35 3.04 -20.17 -7.39
C CYS A 35 2.62 -20.27 -5.92
N PHE A 36 1.87 -19.27 -5.43
CA PHE A 36 1.38 -19.28 -4.05
C PHE A 36 0.66 -20.56 -3.64
N ARG A 37 -0.17 -21.09 -4.55
CA ARG A 37 -0.94 -22.31 -4.27
C ARG A 37 -0.01 -23.51 -4.00
N CYS A 38 0.97 -23.74 -4.87
CA CYS A 38 1.93 -24.83 -4.70
C CYS A 38 2.90 -24.59 -3.54
N ALA A 39 3.25 -23.33 -3.27
CA ALA A 39 4.08 -22.98 -2.12
C ALA A 39 3.36 -23.25 -0.79
N ASN A 40 2.04 -23.03 -0.73
CA ASN A 40 1.23 -23.26 0.47
C ASN A 40 0.93 -24.75 0.73
N THR A 41 1.07 -25.62 -0.29
CA THR A 41 0.90 -27.09 -0.16
C THR A 41 2.24 -27.80 0.08
N PHE A 42 3.03 -27.31 1.04
CA PHE A 42 4.35 -27.84 1.40
C PHE A 42 5.42 -27.83 0.28
N GLY A 43 5.16 -27.17 -0.86
CA GLY A 43 6.08 -27.22 -2.00
C GLY A 43 7.45 -26.60 -1.70
N ARG A 44 7.52 -25.64 -0.76
CA ARG A 44 8.79 -25.01 -0.34
C ARG A 44 9.59 -25.98 0.53
N GLU A 45 8.91 -26.59 1.48
CA GLU A 45 9.43 -27.51 2.48
C GLU A 45 9.94 -28.78 1.80
N MET A 46 9.20 -29.32 0.83
CA MET A 46 9.64 -30.45 0.00
C MET A 46 10.89 -30.13 -0.82
N HIS A 47 10.97 -28.94 -1.42
CA HIS A 47 12.17 -28.54 -2.17
C HIS A 47 13.40 -28.41 -1.26
N MET A 48 13.24 -27.83 -0.06
CA MET A 48 14.33 -27.70 0.90
C MET A 48 14.76 -29.05 1.49
N ALA A 49 13.81 -29.97 1.72
CA ALA A 49 14.12 -31.31 2.21
C ALA A 49 14.95 -32.13 1.20
N GLU A 50 14.66 -31.99 -0.09
CA GLU A 50 15.37 -32.69 -1.17
C GLU A 50 16.76 -32.10 -1.43
N PHE A 51 16.89 -30.77 -1.50
CA PHE A 51 18.11 -30.12 -1.99
C PHE A 51 18.96 -29.45 -0.89
N GLY A 52 18.47 -29.37 0.34
CA GLY A 52 19.17 -28.75 1.47
C GLY A 52 18.53 -27.44 1.97
N LEU A 53 18.85 -27.07 3.20
CA LEU A 53 18.28 -25.89 3.88
C LEU A 53 18.73 -24.54 3.26
N ASP A 54 19.83 -24.56 2.52
CA ASP A 54 20.37 -23.45 1.75
C ASP A 54 19.55 -23.15 0.48
N HIS A 55 18.75 -24.11 0.00
CA HIS A 55 17.77 -23.95 -1.08
C HIS A 55 16.47 -23.25 -0.64
N ARG A 56 16.58 -22.25 0.25
CA ARG A 56 15.43 -21.50 0.76
C ARG A 56 14.65 -20.80 -0.34
N MET A 57 13.34 -20.83 -0.20
CA MET A 57 12.41 -20.21 -1.14
C MET A 57 12.18 -18.75 -0.77
N VAL A 58 12.61 -17.84 -1.64
CA VAL A 58 12.47 -16.40 -1.45
C VAL A 58 11.26 -15.90 -2.21
N PHE A 59 10.44 -15.12 -1.52
CA PHE A 59 9.33 -14.46 -2.15
C PHE A 59 9.80 -13.47 -3.23
N THR A 60 9.33 -13.69 -4.46
CA THR A 60 9.72 -12.96 -5.67
C THR A 60 8.48 -12.39 -6.35
N ARG A 61 8.60 -11.19 -6.91
CA ARG A 61 7.52 -10.57 -7.69
C ARG A 61 7.99 -10.05 -9.02
N MET A 62 7.05 -9.87 -9.92
CA MET A 62 7.30 -9.12 -11.14
C MET A 62 7.60 -7.66 -10.80
N SER A 63 8.73 -7.13 -11.29
CA SER A 63 9.05 -5.71 -11.25
C SER A 63 7.98 -4.93 -12.00
N ARG A 64 7.54 -3.83 -11.41
CA ARG A 64 6.55 -2.92 -11.99
C ARG A 64 7.11 -1.52 -11.92
N SER A 65 6.84 -0.73 -12.96
CA SER A 65 7.22 0.68 -13.00
C SER A 65 5.95 1.52 -13.00
N CYS A 66 5.98 2.64 -12.30
CA CYS A 66 4.88 3.58 -12.28
C CYS A 66 4.75 4.25 -13.66
N ASN A 67 3.57 4.21 -14.28
CA ASN A 67 3.33 4.87 -15.56
C ASN A 67 3.45 6.40 -15.49
N ILE A 68 3.44 6.97 -14.28
CA ILE A 68 3.57 8.42 -14.04
C ILE A 68 5.03 8.83 -13.81
N CYS A 69 5.65 8.39 -12.71
CA CYS A 69 7.02 8.79 -12.38
C CYS A 69 8.11 7.91 -12.98
N ARG A 70 7.74 6.79 -13.63
CA ARG A 70 8.67 5.79 -14.22
C ARG A 70 9.55 5.03 -13.21
N ASP A 71 9.48 5.36 -11.92
CA ASP A 71 10.18 4.62 -10.87
C ASP A 71 9.62 3.21 -10.65
N ASN A 72 10.44 2.34 -10.08
CA ASN A 72 10.01 1.01 -9.64
C ASN A 72 8.99 1.13 -8.49
N ILE A 73 7.92 0.37 -8.60
CA ILE A 73 6.90 0.23 -7.58
C ILE A 73 7.40 -0.82 -6.59
N CYS A 74 7.61 -0.43 -5.33
CA CYS A 74 8.12 -1.30 -4.26
C CYS A 74 7.07 -1.65 -3.19
N GLY A 75 5.80 -1.31 -3.42
CA GLY A 75 4.73 -1.42 -2.44
C GLY A 75 3.35 -1.39 -3.11
N ASP A 76 2.30 -1.17 -2.31
CA ASP A 76 0.94 -1.07 -2.84
C ASP A 76 0.86 -0.07 -4.00
N PHE A 77 0.04 -0.42 -4.98
CA PHE A 77 -0.13 0.39 -6.18
C PHE A 77 -1.55 0.28 -6.70
N LEU A 78 -1.90 1.18 -7.62
CA LEU A 78 -3.17 1.14 -8.32
C LEU A 78 -2.94 0.64 -9.74
N ARG A 79 -3.79 -0.28 -10.17
CA ARG A 79 -3.83 -0.78 -11.54
C ARG A 79 -5.13 -0.35 -12.21
N CYS A 80 -5.03 0.22 -13.40
CA CYS A 80 -6.18 0.42 -14.27
C CYS A 80 -6.66 -0.92 -14.85
N LYS A 81 -7.95 -1.25 -14.73
CA LYS A 81 -8.54 -2.46 -15.30
C LYS A 81 -8.90 -2.34 -16.79
N GLY A 82 -9.06 -1.10 -17.28
CA GLY A 82 -9.44 -0.84 -18.67
C GLY A 82 -8.26 -0.74 -19.65
N CYS A 83 -7.02 -0.64 -19.16
CA CYS A 83 -5.85 -0.50 -20.03
C CYS A 83 -5.32 -1.87 -20.47
N PRO A 84 -5.12 -2.13 -21.78
CA PRO A 84 -4.49 -3.36 -22.26
C PRO A 84 -3.02 -3.44 -21.82
N ASP A 85 -2.29 -2.33 -21.92
CA ASP A 85 -0.86 -2.24 -21.57
C ASP A 85 -0.65 -1.84 -20.11
N VAL A 86 -1.33 -2.55 -19.22
CA VAL A 86 -1.22 -2.50 -17.74
C VAL A 86 -0.73 -1.15 -17.21
N PHE A 87 -1.66 -0.21 -17.02
CA PHE A 87 -1.34 1.09 -16.43
C PHE A 87 -1.29 0.96 -14.90
N ASP A 88 -0.09 0.83 -14.36
CA ASP A 88 0.20 0.71 -12.94
C ASP A 88 0.72 2.05 -12.40
N MET A 89 0.27 2.45 -11.22
CA MET A 89 0.62 3.73 -10.61
C MET A 89 0.99 3.54 -9.15
N CYS A 90 2.16 4.05 -8.77
CA CYS A 90 2.57 4.04 -7.38
C CYS A 90 1.64 4.93 -6.53
N SER A 91 1.48 4.53 -5.28
CA SER A 91 0.72 5.23 -4.25
C SER A 91 1.03 6.74 -4.15
N LYS A 92 2.31 7.11 -4.27
CA LYS A 92 2.74 8.51 -4.24
C LYS A 92 2.13 9.31 -5.39
N CYS A 93 2.29 8.86 -6.63
CA CYS A 93 1.73 9.55 -7.80
C CYS A 93 0.20 9.59 -7.77
N ALA A 94 -0.44 8.52 -7.30
CA ALA A 94 -1.89 8.47 -7.19
C ALA A 94 -2.46 9.65 -6.38
N ILE A 95 -1.77 9.99 -5.30
CA ILE A 95 -2.15 11.06 -4.37
C ILE A 95 -1.67 12.42 -4.87
N THR A 96 -0.45 12.53 -5.38
CA THR A 96 0.16 13.85 -5.60
C THR A 96 -0.10 14.46 -6.98
N THR A 97 -0.30 13.66 -8.04
CA THR A 97 -0.28 14.19 -9.41
C THR A 97 -1.66 14.34 -10.05
N ARG A 98 -2.74 13.98 -9.32
CA ARG A 98 -4.10 13.86 -9.88
C ARG A 98 -4.17 12.94 -11.11
N ALA A 99 -3.19 12.07 -11.29
CA ALA A 99 -3.07 11.22 -12.47
C ALA A 99 -4.27 10.28 -12.65
N LEU A 100 -4.89 9.81 -11.57
CA LEU A 100 -6.14 9.04 -11.65
C LEU A 100 -7.21 9.82 -12.43
N LYS A 101 -7.46 11.08 -12.06
CA LYS A 101 -8.50 11.90 -12.69
C LYS A 101 -8.20 12.19 -14.15
N GLN A 102 -6.95 12.50 -14.46
CA GLN A 102 -6.55 12.77 -15.84
C GLN A 102 -6.72 11.51 -16.70
N HIS A 103 -6.36 10.35 -16.16
CA HIS A 103 -6.49 9.07 -16.82
C HIS A 103 -7.95 8.69 -17.07
N THR A 104 -8.80 8.74 -16.03
CA THR A 104 -10.24 8.45 -16.17
C THR A 104 -10.94 9.46 -17.07
N GLY A 105 -10.58 10.74 -17.00
CA GLY A 105 -11.13 11.78 -17.87
C GLY A 105 -10.78 11.56 -19.35
N LYS A 106 -9.56 11.08 -19.63
CA LYS A 106 -9.09 10.81 -21.01
C LYS A 106 -9.69 9.54 -21.60
N HIS A 107 -9.82 8.48 -20.79
CA HIS A 107 -10.19 7.15 -21.28
C HIS A 107 -11.63 6.74 -20.98
N GLY A 108 -12.35 7.50 -20.16
CA GLY A 108 -13.72 7.23 -19.77
C GLY A 108 -13.85 6.32 -18.54
N SER A 109 -15.11 6.04 -18.18
CA SER A 109 -15.47 5.31 -16.94
C SER A 109 -15.11 3.82 -16.94
N SER A 110 -14.84 3.23 -18.10
CA SER A 110 -14.36 1.85 -18.21
C SER A 110 -12.94 1.67 -17.64
N HIS A 111 -12.18 2.76 -17.49
CA HIS A 111 -10.84 2.77 -16.92
C HIS A 111 -10.86 2.99 -15.40
N ASN A 112 -11.50 2.08 -14.67
CA ASN A 112 -11.45 2.09 -13.22
C ASN A 112 -10.11 1.55 -12.68
N PHE A 113 -9.75 1.97 -11.48
CA PHE A 113 -8.55 1.53 -10.79
C PHE A 113 -8.91 0.56 -9.68
N SER A 114 -8.10 -0.48 -9.52
CA SER A 114 -8.08 -1.32 -8.32
C SER A 114 -6.76 -1.20 -7.60
N THR A 115 -6.83 -1.13 -6.28
CA THR A 115 -5.66 -1.25 -5.43
C THR A 115 -5.15 -2.67 -5.45
N VAL A 116 -3.89 -2.84 -5.82
CA VAL A 116 -3.16 -4.10 -5.73
C VAL A 116 -2.34 -4.04 -4.44
N GLN A 117 -2.72 -4.86 -3.48
CA GLN A 117 -2.03 -4.96 -2.19
C GLN A 117 -0.73 -5.73 -2.36
N TRP A 118 0.39 -5.05 -2.08
CA TRP A 118 1.72 -5.63 -2.12
C TRP A 118 1.97 -6.54 -0.92
N ASP A 119 1.45 -6.31 0.27
CA ASP A 119 1.56 -7.32 1.33
C ASP A 119 0.20 -7.57 1.96
N THR A 120 -0.41 -8.71 1.65
CA THR A 120 -1.68 -9.13 2.25
C THR A 120 -1.46 -9.81 3.61
N SER A 121 -0.22 -10.20 3.94
CA SER A 121 0.10 -10.91 5.18
C SER A 121 0.29 -9.98 6.38
N THR A 122 0.51 -8.68 6.14
CA THR A 122 0.64 -7.68 7.21
C THR A 122 -0.63 -6.83 7.31
N PRO A 123 -1.49 -7.03 8.33
CA PRO A 123 -2.78 -6.32 8.45
C PRO A 123 -2.59 -4.80 8.72
N LEU A 124 -1.45 -4.41 9.30
CA LEU A 124 -1.09 -3.01 9.55
C LEU A 124 0.13 -2.64 8.69
N LYS A 125 -0.11 -2.12 7.49
CA LYS A 125 0.97 -1.60 6.65
C LYS A 125 1.59 -0.37 7.31
N LYS A 126 2.92 -0.25 7.23
CA LYS A 126 3.59 0.99 7.60
C LYS A 126 2.99 2.14 6.77
N PRO A 127 2.70 3.31 7.38
CA PRO A 127 2.20 4.45 6.65
C PRO A 127 3.09 4.80 5.47
N VAL A 128 2.49 5.04 4.31
CA VAL A 128 3.23 5.56 3.16
C VAL A 128 3.65 7.00 3.47
N ILE A 129 4.95 7.29 3.40
CA ILE A 129 5.43 8.67 3.55
C ILE A 129 5.17 9.40 2.23
N ILE A 130 4.47 10.53 2.29
CA ILE A 130 4.17 11.38 1.14
C ILE A 130 4.78 12.74 1.39
N ASP A 131 5.77 13.07 0.58
CA ASP A 131 6.32 14.42 0.49
C ASP A 131 5.34 15.29 -0.28
N ALA A 132 4.55 16.07 0.47
CA ALA A 132 3.59 17.02 -0.08
C ALA A 132 4.34 18.33 -0.38
N PRO A 133 4.31 18.81 -1.64
CA PRO A 133 4.93 20.09 -1.97
C PRO A 133 4.16 21.22 -1.26
N ASN A 134 4.89 22.24 -0.80
CA ASN A 134 4.32 23.38 -0.09
C ASN A 134 3.59 24.33 -1.06
N THR A 135 2.45 23.88 -1.58
CA THR A 135 1.59 24.62 -2.50
C THR A 135 0.22 24.83 -1.87
N ASP A 136 -0.51 25.85 -2.32
CA ASP A 136 -1.86 26.14 -1.83
C ASP A 136 -2.80 24.93 -1.88
N ALA A 137 -2.63 24.06 -2.87
CA ALA A 137 -3.44 22.85 -3.01
C ALA A 137 -3.25 21.88 -1.83
N PHE A 138 -2.02 21.69 -1.35
CA PHE A 138 -1.73 20.81 -0.21
C PHE A 138 -1.91 21.52 1.13
N LEU A 139 -1.59 22.81 1.23
CA LEU A 139 -1.81 23.61 2.44
C LEU A 139 -3.29 23.72 2.82
N ASN A 140 -4.17 23.73 1.83
CA ASN A 140 -5.62 23.75 2.01
C ASN A 140 -6.26 22.35 1.87
N TRP A 141 -5.47 21.28 1.94
CA TRP A 141 -6.00 19.93 1.93
C TRP A 141 -6.66 19.65 3.27
N LYS A 142 -7.99 19.62 3.30
CA LYS A 142 -8.79 19.54 4.54
C LYS A 142 -9.35 18.15 4.78
N CYS A 143 -9.50 17.82 6.06
CA CYS A 143 -10.28 16.67 6.49
C CYS A 143 -11.76 16.89 6.14
N ASP A 144 -12.37 15.92 5.47
CA ASP A 144 -13.78 15.97 5.06
C ASP A 144 -14.74 16.06 6.27
N SER A 145 -14.36 15.46 7.41
CA SER A 145 -15.18 15.46 8.62
C SER A 145 -15.02 16.74 9.46
N CYS A 146 -13.81 17.08 9.91
CA CYS A 146 -13.59 18.21 10.84
C CYS A 146 -13.13 19.50 10.16
N GLN A 147 -12.95 19.51 8.84
CA GLN A 147 -12.53 20.66 8.03
C GLN A 147 -11.17 21.28 8.41
N SER A 148 -10.43 20.62 9.32
CA SER A 148 -9.06 21.00 9.67
C SER A 148 -8.08 20.59 8.57
N ASN A 149 -7.01 21.35 8.38
CA ASN A 149 -5.96 20.99 7.42
C ASN A 149 -5.33 19.64 7.80
N LEU A 150 -5.15 18.77 6.81
CA LEU A 150 -4.50 17.48 6.95
C LEU A 150 -3.00 17.70 7.11
N ARG A 151 -2.45 17.26 8.25
CA ARG A 151 -1.02 17.29 8.56
C ARG A 151 -0.62 15.99 9.25
N GLY A 152 0.58 15.50 8.96
CA GLY A 152 1.07 14.23 9.52
C GLY A 152 0.22 13.04 9.07
N LYS A 153 -0.27 12.22 10.01
CA LYS A 153 -1.02 11.00 9.70
C LYS A 153 -2.41 11.31 9.15
N ALA A 154 -2.70 10.81 7.96
CA ALA A 154 -4.00 10.94 7.30
C ALA A 154 -4.40 9.62 6.64
N LEU A 155 -5.72 9.46 6.45
CA LEU A 155 -6.29 8.39 5.67
C LEU A 155 -6.90 9.00 4.40
N VAL A 156 -6.30 8.69 3.26
CA VAL A 156 -6.65 9.28 1.96
C VAL A 156 -7.47 8.29 1.15
N CYS A 157 -8.64 8.71 0.66
CA CYS A 157 -9.48 7.91 -0.22
C CYS A 157 -8.94 7.99 -1.64
N LEU A 158 -8.46 6.89 -2.19
CA LEU A 158 -7.74 6.91 -3.47
C LEU A 158 -8.66 7.25 -4.65
N GLU A 159 -9.93 6.87 -4.57
CA GLU A 159 -10.92 7.13 -5.61
C GLU A 159 -11.45 8.59 -5.51
N CYS A 160 -11.65 9.12 -4.30
CA CYS A 160 -12.18 10.47 -4.08
C CYS A 160 -11.13 11.59 -4.11
N SER A 161 -9.88 11.31 -3.69
CA SER A 161 -8.75 12.26 -3.73
C SER A 161 -8.45 12.80 -5.13
N SER A 162 -8.96 12.13 -6.16
CA SER A 162 -8.90 12.58 -7.54
C SER A 162 -9.71 13.88 -7.79
N ALA A 163 -10.65 14.26 -6.91
CA ALA A 163 -11.51 15.44 -7.04
C ALA A 163 -11.22 16.51 -5.95
N PRO A 164 -10.70 17.72 -6.30
CA PRO A 164 -10.23 18.73 -5.33
C PRO A 164 -11.28 19.32 -4.37
N ARG A 165 -12.58 19.07 -4.62
CA ARG A 165 -13.69 19.56 -3.78
C ARG A 165 -14.54 18.43 -3.18
N ALA A 166 -14.15 17.18 -3.43
CA ALA A 166 -14.87 15.99 -2.99
C ALA A 166 -13.91 14.91 -2.48
N SER A 167 -12.72 15.32 -2.05
CA SER A 167 -11.74 14.40 -1.48
C SER A 167 -12.23 13.97 -0.10
N HIS A 168 -12.69 12.72 0.01
CA HIS A 168 -13.12 12.12 1.26
C HIS A 168 -11.92 11.61 2.06
N ASP A 169 -11.06 12.55 2.41
CA ASP A 169 -9.82 12.32 3.15
C ASP A 169 -10.00 12.73 4.60
N PHE A 170 -9.40 11.95 5.50
CA PHE A 170 -9.64 12.07 6.93
C PHE A 170 -8.35 12.23 7.70
N CYS A 171 -8.36 13.13 8.68
CA CYS A 171 -7.27 13.17 9.66
C CYS A 171 -7.34 11.92 10.53
N TYR A 172 -6.19 11.50 11.08
CA TYR A 172 -6.07 10.36 11.99
C TYR A 172 -7.23 10.26 13.01
N ARG A 173 -7.55 11.39 13.68
CA ARG A 173 -8.58 11.43 14.73
C ARG A 173 -9.99 11.17 14.19
N CYS A 174 -10.33 11.71 13.02
CA CYS A 174 -11.66 11.48 12.43
C CYS A 174 -11.77 10.07 11.85
N SER A 175 -10.68 9.53 11.28
CA SER A 175 -10.63 8.14 10.82
C SER A 175 -10.87 7.16 11.97
N ASP A 176 -10.21 7.39 13.11
CA ASP A 176 -10.35 6.57 14.33
C ASP A 176 -11.78 6.58 14.88
N ARG A 177 -12.47 7.73 14.81
CA ARG A 177 -13.90 7.87 15.11
C ARG A 177 -14.83 7.24 14.07
N GLY A 178 -14.30 6.54 13.08
CA GLY A 178 -15.06 5.79 12.09
C GLY A 178 -15.55 6.59 10.89
N ALA A 179 -15.15 7.86 10.70
CA ALA A 179 -15.59 8.67 9.55
C ALA A 179 -15.24 8.00 8.21
N ALA A 180 -14.04 7.43 8.12
CA ALA A 180 -13.58 6.68 6.95
C ALA A 180 -14.40 5.40 6.71
N ILE A 181 -14.75 4.66 7.76
CA ILE A 181 -15.54 3.43 7.66
C ILE A 181 -16.95 3.77 7.15
N GLN A 182 -17.54 4.86 7.64
CA GLN A 182 -18.86 5.32 7.18
C GLN A 182 -18.86 5.64 5.69
N HIS A 183 -17.79 6.27 5.19
CA HIS A 183 -17.62 6.51 3.76
C HIS A 183 -17.39 5.20 2.99
N ALA A 184 -16.41 4.40 3.40
CA ALA A 184 -16.04 3.14 2.75
C ALA A 184 -17.25 2.21 2.57
N ARG A 185 -18.12 2.10 3.58
CA ARG A 185 -19.32 1.26 3.53
C ARG A 185 -20.34 1.69 2.47
N ARG A 186 -20.38 2.97 2.11
CA ARG A 186 -21.35 3.49 1.13
C ARG A 186 -20.91 3.25 -0.32
N VAL A 187 -19.60 3.27 -0.57
CA VAL A 187 -19.06 3.35 -1.94
C VAL A 187 -18.01 2.29 -2.25
N TYR A 188 -17.59 1.47 -1.28
CA TYR A 188 -16.55 0.45 -1.43
C TYR A 188 -15.21 1.01 -1.93
N HIS A 189 -14.87 2.21 -1.50
CA HIS A 189 -13.62 2.88 -1.85
C HIS A 189 -12.43 2.37 -1.03
N THR A 190 -11.25 2.45 -1.62
CA THR A 190 -9.99 2.09 -0.98
C THR A 190 -9.37 3.28 -0.27
N TYR A 191 -8.87 3.00 0.92
CA TYR A 191 -8.13 3.98 1.70
C TYR A 191 -6.66 3.65 1.79
N MET A 192 -5.86 4.69 1.83
CA MET A 192 -4.44 4.61 2.09
C MET A 192 -4.07 5.37 3.34
N TRP A 193 -3.35 4.69 4.23
CA TRP A 193 -2.75 5.32 5.38
C TRP A 193 -1.42 5.97 5.00
N CYS A 194 -1.33 7.28 5.15
CA CYS A 194 -0.14 8.03 4.80
C CYS A 194 0.32 8.97 5.91
N ASN A 195 1.61 9.29 5.90
CA ASN A 195 2.21 10.36 6.67
C ASN A 195 2.59 11.50 5.71
N LEU A 196 1.88 12.61 5.80
CA LEU A 196 2.10 13.81 5.00
C LEU A 196 3.24 14.63 5.59
N ARG A 197 4.32 14.77 4.83
CA ARG A 197 5.48 15.61 5.15
C ARG A 197 5.51 16.80 4.20
N PHE A 198 5.30 18.00 4.71
CA PHE A 198 5.33 19.20 3.87
C PHE A 198 6.77 19.72 3.75
N GLU A 199 7.15 20.10 2.53
CA GLU A 199 8.45 20.73 2.29
C GLU A 199 8.58 22.03 3.10
N GLY A 200 9.71 22.21 3.78
CA GLY A 200 9.97 23.39 4.62
C GLY A 200 9.50 23.28 6.08
N GLU A 201 8.63 22.32 6.43
CA GLU A 201 8.28 22.05 7.85
C GLU A 201 9.41 21.37 8.63
N ASN A 202 10.46 20.92 7.94
CA ASN A 202 11.68 20.38 8.56
C ASN A 202 12.76 21.44 8.84
N ALA A 203 12.48 22.74 8.69
CA ALA A 203 13.24 23.69 9.48
C ALA A 203 12.90 23.39 10.95
N PRO A 204 13.88 23.09 11.83
CA PRO A 204 13.61 22.85 13.24
C PRO A 204 13.07 24.13 13.87
N GLN A 205 11.78 24.39 13.70
CA GLN A 205 11.04 25.30 14.54
C GLN A 205 10.88 24.54 15.85
N GLY A 206 11.68 24.96 16.83
CA GLY A 206 11.98 24.25 18.06
C GLY A 206 10.80 23.45 18.58
N VAL A 207 11.03 22.14 18.68
CA VAL A 207 10.39 21.19 19.59
C VAL A 207 9.23 21.83 20.35
N THR A 208 8.06 21.94 19.71
CA THR A 208 6.82 21.97 20.46
C THR A 208 6.81 20.63 21.16
N ARG A 209 7.14 20.64 22.46
CA ARG A 209 7.16 19.49 23.36
C ARG A 209 6.15 18.45 22.86
N LEU A 210 6.66 17.34 22.34
CA LEU A 210 5.93 16.09 22.45
C LEU A 210 5.57 16.02 23.93
N VAL A 211 4.27 16.06 24.22
CA VAL A 211 3.78 15.63 25.52
C VAL A 211 4.50 14.31 25.76
N PRO A 212 5.30 14.17 26.84
CA PRO A 212 5.97 12.92 27.10
C PRO A 212 4.91 11.84 27.02
N GLU A 213 5.19 10.78 26.27
CA GLU A 213 4.47 9.52 26.40
C GLU A 213 4.53 9.20 27.89
N THR A 214 3.46 9.54 28.62
CA THR A 214 3.28 9.08 29.98
C THR A 214 3.30 7.58 29.88
N GLU A 215 4.25 7.02 30.62
CA GLU A 215 4.51 5.61 30.79
C GLU A 215 3.19 4.84 30.87
N ALA A 216 3.18 3.71 30.16
CA ALA A 216 2.23 2.61 30.22
C ALA A 216 1.15 2.75 31.31
N GLU A 217 -0.07 3.06 30.89
CA GLU A 217 -1.26 2.69 31.65
C GLU A 217 -1.22 1.17 31.78
N GLU A 218 -0.94 0.69 33.00
CA GLU A 218 -0.98 -0.73 33.34
C GLU A 218 -2.29 -1.32 32.83
N LEU A 219 -2.18 -2.28 31.91
CA LEU A 219 -3.32 -3.11 31.53
C LEU A 219 -3.91 -3.70 32.81
N PRO A 220 -5.22 -3.56 33.07
CA PRO A 220 -5.83 -4.19 34.23
C PRO A 220 -5.57 -5.71 34.17
N PRO A 221 -5.32 -6.36 35.32
CA PRO A 221 -5.03 -7.77 35.35
C PRO A 221 -6.13 -8.55 34.64
N ALA A 222 -5.70 -9.49 33.78
CA ALA A 222 -6.58 -10.44 33.13
C ALA A 222 -7.47 -11.09 34.21
N TYR A 223 -8.77 -11.13 33.91
CA TYR A 223 -9.80 -11.80 34.71
C TYR A 223 -9.26 -13.10 35.29
N ALA A 224 -8.99 -13.08 36.59
CA ALA A 224 -8.78 -14.28 37.37
C ALA A 224 -10.10 -15.04 37.40
N ASP A 225 -10.04 -16.26 36.88
CA ASP A 225 -10.81 -17.44 37.26
C ASP A 225 -12.15 -17.18 37.96
N LEU A 226 -13.23 -17.38 37.20
CA LEU A 226 -14.51 -17.77 37.78
C LEU A 226 -14.58 -19.29 37.77
N ASP A 227 -14.55 -19.87 38.97
CA ASP A 227 -15.00 -21.23 39.28
C ASP A 227 -16.45 -21.47 38.83
#